data_AF-A0A1B8UKI6-F1
#
_entry.id   AF-A0A1B8UKI6-F1
#
_cell.length_a   1.000
_cell.length_b   1.000
_cell.length_c   1.000
_cell.angle_alpha   90.00
_cell.angle_beta   90.00
_cell.angle_gamma   90.00
#
_symmetry.space_group_name_H-M   'P 1'
#
loop_
_entity.id
_entity.type
_entity.pdbx_description
1 polymer ?
#
loop_
_entity_poly.entity_id
_entity_poly.type
_entity_poly.pdbx_seq_one_letter_code
_entity_poly.pdbx_strand_id
1 'polypeptide(L)'
;MKIRSGYPNEAMLDSSDYVLRLGINVDGEEVYFRDLYDLMDWTNKCPNDQSIQLENGNYRITVYSDLPYSGFRGDGQEIYLYFEKLDVFPAIKYNGVPTLE
;
A
#
# COMPACT_ATOMS: atom_id res chain seq x y z
N MET A 1 7.46 3.84 5.51
CA MET A 1 6.05 3.49 5.20
C MET A 1 5.18 3.76 6.43
N LYS A 2 3.93 4.21 6.24
CA LYS A 2 2.97 4.47 7.33
C LYS A 2 1.65 3.77 7.01
N ILE A 3 1.29 2.77 7.82
CA ILE A 3 0.06 2.00 7.64
C ILE A 3 -1.03 2.55 8.57
N ARG A 4 -2.23 2.76 8.02
CA ARG A 4 -3.37 3.36 8.72
C ARG A 4 -4.63 2.56 8.44
N SER A 5 -5.55 2.55 9.39
CA SER A 5 -6.87 1.96 9.25
C SER A 5 -7.88 2.98 8.71
N GLY A 6 -8.94 2.46 8.07
CA GLY A 6 -10.04 3.28 7.53
C GLY A 6 -9.73 3.85 6.16
N TYR A 7 -10.29 5.02 5.86
CA TYR A 7 -10.15 5.69 4.58
C TYR A 7 -9.60 7.11 4.77
N PRO A 8 -8.63 7.57 3.94
CA PRO A 8 -8.09 8.91 4.04
C PRO A 8 -9.13 9.97 3.62
N ASN A 9 -8.99 11.18 4.14
CA ASN A 9 -9.86 12.29 3.74
C ASN A 9 -9.67 12.60 2.24
N GLU A 10 -10.76 12.70 1.48
CA GLU A 10 -10.72 12.97 0.03
C GLU A 10 -9.97 14.26 -0.30
N ALA A 11 -10.13 15.31 0.52
CA ALA A 11 -9.42 16.57 0.31
C ALA A 11 -7.88 16.40 0.38
N MET A 12 -7.38 15.41 1.14
CA MET A 12 -5.95 15.11 1.17
C MET A 12 -5.53 14.39 -0.10
N LEU A 13 -6.32 13.42 -0.57
CA LEU A 13 -6.04 12.67 -1.79
C LEU A 13 -5.99 13.58 -3.02
N ASP A 14 -6.92 14.54 -3.13
CA ASP A 14 -7.00 15.46 -4.26
C ASP A 14 -5.78 16.39 -4.34
N SER A 15 -5.18 16.70 -3.19
CA SER A 15 -3.98 17.54 -3.09
C SER A 15 -2.67 16.76 -3.20
N SER A 16 -2.73 15.43 -3.19
CA SER A 16 -1.53 14.60 -3.16
C SER A 16 -0.89 14.43 -4.53
N ASP A 17 0.44 14.39 -4.56
CA ASP A 17 1.20 14.24 -5.81
C ASP A 17 1.03 12.87 -6.46
N TYR A 18 0.73 11.84 -5.65
CA TYR A 18 0.51 10.50 -6.13
C TYR A 18 -0.58 9.80 -5.34
N VAL A 19 -1.56 9.23 -6.03
CA VAL A 19 -2.62 8.40 -5.45
C VAL A 19 -2.85 7.16 -6.30
N LEU A 20 -2.88 5.99 -5.66
CA LEU A 20 -3.17 4.70 -6.29
C LEU A 20 -4.19 3.94 -5.46
N ARG A 21 -5.18 3.36 -6.15
CA ARG A 21 -6.16 2.46 -5.54
C ARG A 21 -5.94 1.03 -6.03
N LEU A 22 -5.77 0.12 -5.09
CA LEU A 22 -5.54 -1.31 -5.34
C LEU A 22 -6.60 -2.16 -4.66
N GLY A 23 -6.67 -3.42 -5.08
CA GLY A 23 -7.50 -4.44 -4.46
C GLY A 23 -6.65 -5.63 -4.08
N ILE A 24 -6.81 -6.15 -2.86
CA ILE A 24 -6.19 -7.40 -2.43
C ILE A 24 -7.23 -8.31 -1.78
N ASN A 25 -7.02 -9.61 -1.91
CA ASN A 25 -7.71 -10.62 -1.12
C ASN A 25 -6.67 -11.20 -0.16
N VAL A 26 -6.97 -11.17 1.13
CA VAL A 26 -6.11 -11.69 2.19
C VAL A 26 -6.59 -13.08 2.57
N ASP A 27 -5.67 -14.05 2.44
CA ASP A 27 -5.84 -15.44 2.86
C ASP A 27 -4.57 -15.86 3.63
N GLY A 28 -4.66 -15.90 4.96
CA GLY A 28 -3.53 -16.16 5.86
C GLY A 28 -3.32 -15.13 6.96
N GLU A 29 -4.27 -14.21 7.14
CA GLU A 29 -4.35 -13.22 8.22
C GLU A 29 -3.18 -12.21 8.33
N GLU A 30 -2.26 -12.21 7.37
CA GLU A 30 -1.08 -11.35 7.36
C GLU A 30 -0.74 -10.85 5.96
N VAL A 31 -0.28 -9.60 5.87
CA VAL A 31 0.22 -8.98 4.65
C VAL A 31 1.66 -8.51 4.88
N TYR A 32 2.54 -8.82 3.93
CA TYR A 32 3.95 -8.43 3.94
C TYR A 32 4.25 -7.37 2.88
N PHE A 33 5.07 -6.39 3.22
CA PHE A 33 5.57 -5.34 2.32
C PHE A 33 7.05 -5.54 2.11
N ARG A 34 7.42 -6.04 0.93
CA ARG A 34 8.83 -6.29 0.58
C ARG A 34 9.30 -5.28 -0.45
N ASP A 35 10.52 -4.79 -0.27
CA ASP A 35 11.16 -3.96 -1.26
C ASP A 35 11.94 -4.82 -2.28
N LEU A 36 12.54 -4.16 -3.27
CA LEU A 36 13.29 -4.85 -4.32
C LEU A 36 14.54 -5.56 -3.78
N TYR A 37 15.17 -5.03 -2.72
CA TYR A 37 16.35 -5.64 -2.11
C TYR A 37 15.99 -6.93 -1.37
N ASP A 38 14.81 -7.00 -0.75
CA ASP A 38 14.30 -8.24 -0.11
C ASP A 38 14.16 -9.39 -1.12
N LEU A 39 13.92 -9.06 -2.40
CA LEU A 39 13.78 -10.04 -3.48
C LEU A 39 15.12 -10.55 -4.02
N MET A 40 16.23 -9.90 -3.69
CA MET A 40 17.56 -10.32 -4.14
C MET A 40 18.05 -11.59 -3.42
N ASP A 41 17.72 -11.74 -2.13
CA ASP A 41 18.19 -12.85 -1.28
C ASP A 41 17.15 -13.97 -1.09
N TRP A 42 15.96 -13.89 -1.72
CA TRP A 42 14.88 -14.90 -1.69
C TRP A 42 14.64 -15.55 -0.31
N THR A 43 14.62 -14.73 0.74
CA THR A 43 14.43 -15.20 2.13
C THR A 43 12.95 -15.17 2.53
N ASN A 44 12.50 -16.19 3.27
CA ASN A 44 11.16 -16.20 3.86
C ASN A 44 11.05 -15.30 5.10
N LYS A 45 12.16 -14.81 5.65
CA LYS A 45 12.15 -13.88 6.78
C LYS A 45 11.73 -12.49 6.30
N CYS A 46 10.75 -11.90 6.97
CA CYS A 46 10.33 -10.51 6.78
C CYS A 46 10.41 -9.82 8.15
N PRO A 47 11.07 -8.65 8.26
CA PRO A 47 11.04 -7.82 9.46
C PRO A 47 9.62 -7.54 9.95
N ASN A 48 9.43 -7.48 11.27
CA ASN A 48 8.11 -7.25 11.87
C ASN A 48 7.51 -5.87 11.52
N ASP A 49 8.34 -4.89 11.19
CA ASP A 49 7.92 -3.55 10.75
C ASP A 49 7.51 -3.50 9.26
N GLN A 50 7.67 -4.61 8.55
CA GLN A 50 7.25 -4.82 7.17
C GLN A 50 6.04 -5.77 7.05
N SER A 51 5.36 -6.10 8.15
CA SER A 51 4.12 -6.88 8.10
C SER A 51 2.99 -6.22 8.88
N ILE A 52 1.75 -6.58 8.51
CA ILE A 52 0.55 -6.24 9.27
C ILE A 52 -0.37 -7.44 9.37
N GLN A 53 -1.02 -7.54 10.52
CA GLN A 53 -2.09 -8.49 10.76
C GLN A 53 -3.40 -7.90 10.23
N LEU A 54 -4.09 -8.65 9.39
CA LEU A 54 -5.36 -8.28 8.78
C LEU A 54 -6.22 -9.53 8.67
N GLU A 55 -7.48 -9.47 9.09
CA GLU A 55 -8.40 -10.59 8.91
C GLU A 55 -8.52 -11.01 7.44
N ASN A 56 -8.83 -12.28 7.21
CA ASN A 56 -9.13 -12.76 5.86
C ASN A 56 -10.32 -11.98 5.25
N GLY A 57 -10.22 -11.68 3.96
CA GLY A 57 -11.25 -10.96 3.22
C GLY A 57 -10.72 -10.07 2.10
N ASN A 58 -11.63 -9.30 1.51
CA ASN A 58 -11.32 -8.37 0.43
C ASN A 58 -11.03 -6.99 0.98
N TYR A 59 -10.00 -6.33 0.45
CA TYR A 59 -9.63 -4.98 0.87
C TYR A 59 -9.44 -4.07 -0.33
N ARG A 60 -9.92 -2.83 -0.20
CA ARG A 60 -9.45 -1.70 -1.00
C ARG A 60 -8.26 -1.08 -0.28
N ILE A 61 -7.16 -0.96 -1.00
CA ILE A 61 -5.98 -0.24 -0.53
C ILE A 61 -5.95 1.12 -1.20
N THR A 62 -5.85 2.17 -0.40
CA THR A 62 -5.53 3.50 -0.91
C THR A 62 -4.09 3.83 -0.54
N VAL A 63 -3.25 4.00 -1.54
CA VAL A 63 -1.84 4.39 -1.41
C VAL A 63 -1.72 5.83 -1.87
N TYR A 64 -1.05 6.68 -1.09
CA TYR A 64 -0.67 8.00 -1.55
C TYR A 64 0.67 8.45 -0.98
N SER A 65 1.27 9.42 -1.66
CA SER A 65 2.58 9.94 -1.34
C SER A 65 2.76 11.32 -1.97
N ASP A 66 3.36 12.25 -1.22
CA ASP A 66 3.64 13.61 -1.68
C ASP A 66 5.14 13.78 -1.95
N LEU A 67 5.53 14.75 -2.76
CA LEU A 67 6.94 15.08 -2.97
C LEU A 67 7.57 15.44 -1.62
N PRO A 68 8.67 14.77 -1.23
CA PRO A 68 9.30 15.04 0.05
C PRO A 68 9.91 16.45 0.05
N TYR A 69 10.16 16.99 1.25
CA TYR A 69 10.71 18.34 1.42
C TYR A 69 12.03 18.57 0.66
N SER A 70 12.83 17.51 0.47
CA SER A 70 14.07 17.55 -0.31
C SER A 70 13.84 17.87 -1.79
N GLY A 71 12.62 17.71 -2.29
CA GLY A 71 12.28 17.86 -3.71
C GLY A 71 12.68 16.66 -4.58
N PHE A 72 13.28 15.61 -4.00
CA PHE A 72 13.75 14.43 -4.72
C PHE A 72 12.95 13.19 -4.32
N ARG A 73 12.24 12.58 -5.28
CA ARG A 73 11.50 11.33 -5.03
C ARG A 73 12.43 10.23 -4.54
N GLY A 74 12.01 9.53 -3.49
CA GLY A 74 12.79 8.46 -2.84
C GLY A 74 13.69 8.93 -1.70
N ASP A 75 14.01 10.22 -1.60
CA ASP A 75 14.76 10.77 -0.46
C ASP A 75 13.82 11.19 0.67
N GLY A 76 13.82 10.45 1.77
CA GLY A 76 12.92 10.70 2.90
C GLY A 76 11.43 10.54 2.56
N GLN A 77 11.12 9.77 1.50
CA GLN A 77 9.78 9.61 0.97
C GLN A 77 8.85 8.92 1.97
N GLU A 78 7.75 9.58 2.33
CA GLU A 78 6.67 8.95 3.08
C GLU A 78 5.60 8.39 2.16
N ILE A 79 5.25 7.13 2.37
CA ILE A 79 4.18 6.43 1.65
C ILE A 79 3.14 6.02 2.68
N TYR A 80 1.90 6.43 2.44
CA TYR A 80 0.75 6.15 3.27
C TYR A 80 -0.10 5.05 2.65
N LEU A 81 -0.49 4.06 3.44
CA LEU A 81 -1.37 2.98 3.02
C LEU A 81 -2.57 2.89 3.96
N TYR A 82 -3.75 2.87 3.36
CA TYR A 82 -5.03 2.71 4.05
C TYR A 82 -5.72 1.44 3.60
N PHE A 83 -6.15 0.61 4.56
CA PHE A 83 -6.82 -0.65 4.32
C PHE A 83 -8.29 -0.54 4.74
N GLU A 84 -9.17 -0.72 3.78
CA GLU A 84 -10.62 -0.74 3.98
C GLU A 84 -11.16 -2.11 3.60
N LYS A 85 -11.72 -2.83 4.58
CA LYS A 85 -12.33 -4.14 4.34
C LYS A 85 -13.66 -3.97 3.60
N LEU A 86 -13.89 -4.81 2.59
CA LEU A 86 -15.09 -4.80 1.76
C LEU A 86 -15.72 -6.19 1.71
N ASP A 87 -17.05 -6.24 1.64
CA ASP A 87 -17.78 -7.50 1.48
C ASP A 87 -17.51 -8.15 0.11
N VAL A 88 -17.24 -7.32 -0.90
CA VAL A 88 -16.97 -7.73 -2.28
C VAL A 88 -15.66 -7.12 -2.75
N PHE A 89 -14.90 -7.86 -3.55
CA PHE A 89 -13.65 -7.37 -4.13
C PHE A 89 -13.88 -6.10 -4.95
N PRO A 90 -13.09 -5.02 -4.75
CA PRO A 90 -13.34 -3.74 -5.39
C PRO A 90 -13.15 -3.83 -6.91
N ALA A 91 -13.97 -3.10 -7.65
CA ALA A 91 -13.71 -2.86 -9.07
C ALA A 91 -12.46 -1.97 -9.19
N ILE A 92 -11.35 -2.57 -9.65
CA ILE A 92 -10.06 -1.90 -9.80
C ILE A 92 -9.71 -1.74 -11.28
N LYS A 93 -8.96 -0.67 -11.58
CA LYS A 93 -8.51 -0.37 -12.95
C LYS A 93 -7.52 -1.42 -13.48
N TYR A 94 -6.71 -2.00 -12.59
CA TYR A 94 -5.62 -2.91 -12.94
C TYR A 94 -5.95 -4.33 -12.49
N ASN A 95 -6.08 -5.25 -13.45
CA ASN A 95 -6.11 -6.69 -13.19
C ASN A 95 -4.69 -7.25 -13.38
N GLY A 96 -3.82 -7.02 -12.38
CA GLY A 96 -2.40 -7.39 -12.43
C GLY A 96 -1.51 -6.38 -11.71
N VAL A 97 -0.19 -6.44 -11.92
CA VAL A 97 0.75 -5.46 -11.35
C VAL A 97 0.55 -4.11 -12.04
N PRO A 98 0.15 -3.05 -11.32
CA PRO A 98 -0.01 -1.73 -11.91
C PRO A 98 1.34 -1.17 -12.35
N THR A 99 1.38 -0.51 -13.52
CA THR A 99 2.51 0.31 -13.92
C THR A 99 2.43 1.68 -13.25
N LEU A 100 3.56 2.15 -12.72
CA LEU A 100 3.77 3.53 -12.33
C LEU A 100 4.09 4.31 -13.62
N GLU A 101 3.09 4.82 -14.33
CA GLU A 101 3.29 5.82 -15.40
C GLU A 101 3.45 7.22 -14.82
#